data_AF-A0A7Y2G2R2-F1
#
_entry.id   AF-A0A7Y2G2R2-F1
#
_cell.length_a   1.000
_cell.length_b   1.000
_cell.length_c   1.000
_cell.angle_alpha   90.00
_cell.angle_beta   90.00
_cell.angle_gamma   90.00
#
_symmetry.space_group_name_H-M   'P 1'
#
loop_
_entity.id
_entity.type
_entity.pdbx_description
1 polymer ?
#
loop_
_entity_poly.entity_id
_entity_poly.type
_entity_poly.pdbx_seq_one_letter_code
_entity_poly.pdbx_strand_id
1 'polypeptide(L)' 'CPADREAIEILGPLFPEREVIGVDCVDLIWGLGAIHCLTQQLPA' A
#
# COMPACT_ATOMS: atom_id res chain seq x y z
N CYS A 1 -10.16 -4.21 8.25
CA CYS A 1 -11.17 -3.18 7.96
C CYS A 1 -11.93 -3.57 6.68
N PRO A 2 -13.20 -3.17 6.46
CA PRO A 2 -14.00 -3.70 5.36
C PRO A 2 -13.47 -3.35 3.97
N ALA A 3 -12.81 -2.20 3.82
CA ALA A 3 -12.27 -1.72 2.54
C ALA A 3 -10.88 -2.28 2.19
N ASP A 4 -10.17 -2.93 3.12
CA ASP A 4 -8.78 -3.37 2.87
C ASP A 4 -8.72 -4.42 1.75
N ARG A 5 -9.67 -5.36 1.79
CA ARG A 5 -9.78 -6.41 0.77
C ARG A 5 -10.17 -5.82 -0.59
N GLU A 6 -11.12 -4.88 -0.60
CA GLU A 6 -11.55 -4.18 -1.82
C GLU A 6 -10.37 -3.43 -2.46
N ALA A 7 -9.54 -2.75 -1.66
CA ALA A 7 -8.35 -2.07 -2.17
C ALA A 7 -7.37 -3.03 -2.87
N ILE A 8 -7.13 -4.21 -2.30
CA ILE A 8 -6.27 -5.23 -2.92
C ILE A 8 -6.89 -5.74 -4.24
N GLU A 9 -8.19 -6.01 -4.26
CA GLU A 9 -8.92 -6.49 -5.44
C GLU A 9 -8.93 -5.46 -6.58
N ILE A 10 -8.97 -4.16 -6.25
CA ILE A 10 -8.88 -3.06 -7.23
C ILE A 10 -7.45 -2.90 -7.75
N LEU A 11 -6.44 -2.91 -6.87
CA LEU A 11 -5.05 -2.62 -7.26
C LEU A 11 -4.38 -3.78 -7.99
N GLY A 12 -4.70 -5.04 -7.64
CA GLY A 12 -4.09 -6.24 -8.21
C GLY A 12 -4.09 -6.25 -9.75
N PRO A 13 -5.25 -6.13 -10.41
CA PRO A 13 -5.33 -6.11 -11.87
C PRO A 13 -4.58 -4.98 -12.57
N LEU A 14 -4.27 -3.88 -11.88
CA LEU A 14 -3.55 -2.74 -12.45
C LEU A 14 -2.03 -2.99 -12.55
N PHE A 15 -1.52 -3.97 -11.80
CA PHE A 15 -0.10 -4.33 -11.78
C PHE A 15 0.10 -5.83 -12.05
N PRO A 16 -0.22 -6.33 -13.25
CA PRO A 16 -0.27 -7.78 -13.54
C PRO A 16 1.07 -8.52 -13.38
N GLU A 17 2.19 -7.80 -13.41
CA GLU A 17 3.54 -8.35 -13.24
C GLU A 17 4.06 -8.22 -11.80
N ARG A 18 3.26 -7.66 -10.88
CA ARG A 18 3.67 -7.37 -9.50
C ARG A 18 2.62 -7.82 -8.50
N GLU A 19 3.08 -8.28 -7.35
CA GLU A 19 2.19 -8.66 -6.25
C GLU A 19 1.78 -7.42 -5.46
N VAL A 20 0.48 -7.30 -5.14
CA VAL A 20 -0.05 -6.25 -4.28
C VAL A 20 -0.13 -6.78 -2.84
N ILE A 21 0.68 -6.21 -1.95
CA ILE A 21 0.75 -6.58 -0.54
C ILE A 21 0.07 -5.50 0.31
N GLY A 22 -0.96 -5.89 1.06
CA GLY A 22 -1.55 -5.05 2.11
C GLY A 22 -0.68 -5.06 3.35
N VAL A 23 -0.40 -3.87 3.91
CA VAL A 23 0.36 -3.70 5.14
C VAL A 23 -0.45 -2.85 6.11
N ASP A 24 -0.59 -3.30 7.35
CA ASP A 24 -1.27 -2.52 8.38
C ASP A 24 -0.48 -1.24 8.69
N CYS A 25 -1.11 -0.10 8.44
CA CYS A 25 -0.52 1.23 8.61
C CYS A 25 -1.25 2.06 9.67
N VAL A 26 -2.11 1.46 10.50
CA VAL A 26 -2.89 2.20 11.52
C VAL A 26 -2.00 3.06 12.40
N ASP A 27 -0.86 2.52 12.86
CA ASP A 27 0.10 3.26 13.69
C ASP A 27 0.79 4.40 12.95
N LEU A 28 1.06 4.23 11.64
CA LEU A 28 1.73 5.23 10.82
C LEU A 28 0.83 6.45 10.56
N ILE A 29 -0.48 6.23 10.38
CA ILE A 29 -1.45 7.29 10.07
C ILE A 29 -1.54 8.32 11.21
N TRP A 30 -1.31 7.92 12.47
CA TRP A 30 -1.21 8.87 13.59
C TRP A 30 -0.07 9.89 13.42
N GLY A 31 0.98 9.51 12.68
CA GLY A 31 2.08 10.40 12.27
C GLY A 31 1.80 11.23 11.01
N LEU A 32 0.55 11.26 10.54
CA LEU A 32 0.10 11.99 9.34
C LEU A 32 0.69 11.47 8.02
N GLY A 33 1.06 10.18 7.96
CA GLY A 33 1.60 9.56 6.76
C GLY A 33 1.42 8.05 6.71
N ALA A 34 1.81 7.44 5.59
CA ALA A 34 1.84 6.00 5.40
C ALA A 34 3.09 5.61 4.59
N ILE A 35 3.10 4.44 3.94
CA ILE A 35 4.26 3.89 3.22
C ILE A 35 4.84 4.89 2.20
N HIS A 36 4.01 5.43 1.30
CA HIS A 36 4.47 6.37 0.28
C HIS A 36 5.17 7.61 0.86
N CYS A 37 4.74 8.07 2.03
CA CYS A 37 5.31 9.24 2.71
C CYS A 37 6.68 8.97 3.34
N LEU A 38 7.02 7.70 3.59
CA LEU A 38 8.19 7.29 4.37
C LEU A 38 9.29 6.64 3.53
N THR A 39 8.98 6.23 2.30
CA THR A 39 9.93 5.54 1.43
C THR A 39 10.43 6.44 0.32
N GLN A 40 11.72 6.29 -0.01
CA GLN A 40 12.28 6.84 -1.25
C GLN A 40 12.90 5.70 -2.05
N GLN A 41 12.40 5.48 -3.27
CA GLN A 41 12.95 4.48 -4.17
C GLN A 41 14.30 4.95 -4.75
N LEU A 42 15.28 4.05 -4.78
CA LEU A 42 16.51 4.21 -5.55
C LEU A 42 16.37 3.41 -6.86
N PRO A 43 16.51 4.05 -8.03
CA PRO A 43 16.61 3.34 -9.29
C PRO A 43 17.81 2.40 -9.31
N ALA A 44 17.73 1.36 -10.15
CA ALA A 44 18.86 0.47 -10.44
C ALA A 44 19.99 1.23 -11.15
#